data_AF-A0A6F8YLF5-F1
#
_entry.id   AF-A0A6F8YLF5-F1
#
_cell.length_a   1.000
_cell.length_b   1.000
_cell.length_c   1.000
_cell.angle_alpha   90.00
_cell.angle_beta   90.00
_cell.angle_gamma   90.00
#
_symmetry.space_group_name_H-M   'P 1'
#
loop_
_entity.id
_entity.type
_entity.pdbx_description
1 polymer ?
#
loop_
_entity_poly.entity_id
_entity_poly.type
_entity_poly.pdbx_seq_one_letter_code
_entity_poly.pdbx_strand_id
1 'polypeptide(L)' 'MGLASFMLDHDAASYDLIARAFAGRQEGLSRDGSYPNLVYYNQVDRGGHFAAWEQPELFASEVRAGFRPLRG' A
#
# COMPACT_ATOMS: atom_id res chain seq x y z
N MET A 1 -9.67 -19.99 -13.06
CA MET A 1 -10.47 -18.76 -12.90
C MET A 1 -10.27 -18.24 -11.47
N GLY A 2 -9.24 -17.41 -11.27
CA GLY A 2 -8.84 -16.91 -9.95
C GLY A 2 -9.22 -15.43 -9.79
N LEU A 3 -10.29 -15.18 -9.04
CA LEU A 3 -10.71 -13.85 -8.62
C LEU A 3 -9.91 -13.45 -7.37
N ALA A 4 -8.71 -12.90 -7.55
CA ALA A 4 -8.00 -12.03 -6.59
C ALA A 4 -6.70 -11.41 -7.14
N SER A 5 -6.49 -11.34 -8.46
CA SER A 5 -5.28 -10.74 -9.04
C SER A 5 -5.43 -9.24 -9.32
N PHE A 6 -5.99 -8.47 -8.39
CA PHE A 6 -6.11 -7.00 -8.53
C PHE A 6 -5.62 -6.20 -7.32
N MET A 7 -4.74 -6.78 -6.48
CA MET A 7 -4.09 -6.01 -5.41
C MET A 7 -2.65 -6.45 -5.18
N LEU A 8 -1.94 -6.75 -6.28
CA LEU A 8 -0.50 -6.68 -6.31
C LEU A 8 -0.18 -5.48 -7.18
N ASP A 9 0.43 -4.47 -6.59
CA ASP A 9 1.18 -3.49 -7.36
C ASP A 9 2.20 -4.30 -8.16
N HIS A 10 1.96 -4.41 -9.47
CA HIS A 10 2.79 -5.18 -10.40
C HIS A 10 3.65 -4.22 -11.21
N ASP A 11 4.15 -3.19 -10.53
CA ASP A 11 5.08 -2.27 -11.14
C ASP A 11 6.47 -2.92 -11.23
N ALA A 12 7.26 -2.49 -12.22
CA ALA A 12 8.57 -3.07 -12.49
C ALA A 12 9.55 -2.91 -11.31
N ALA A 13 9.38 -1.89 -10.46
CA ALA A 13 10.23 -1.68 -9.29
C ALA A 13 9.93 -2.70 -8.19
N SER A 14 8.66 -3.05 -7.96
CA SER A 14 8.29 -4.14 -7.04
C SER A 14 8.88 -5.48 -7.48
N TYR A 15 8.86 -5.79 -8.78
CA TYR A 15 9.50 -6.99 -9.32
C TYR A 15 11.02 -7.00 -9.15
N ASP A 16 11.67 -5.87 -9.41
CA ASP A 16 13.12 -5.75 -9.27
C ASP A 16 13.54 -5.87 -7.80
N LEU A 17 12.82 -5.24 -6.86
CA LEU A 17 13.04 -5.40 -5.42
C LEU A 17 12.92 -6.86 -4.99
N ILE A 18 11.85 -7.56 -5.39
CA ILE A 18 11.64 -8.97 -5.08
C ILE A 18 12.75 -9.84 -5.68
N ALA A 19 13.11 -9.63 -6.94
CA ALA A 19 14.16 -10.39 -7.61
C ALA A 19 15.52 -10.23 -6.92
N ARG A 20 15.85 -9.02 -6.46
CA ARG A 20 17.11 -8.71 -5.75
C ARG A 20 17.14 -9.29 -4.33
N ALA A 21 16.01 -9.27 -3.62
CA ALA A 21 15.87 -9.93 -2.33
C ALA A 21 16.12 -11.44 -2.46
N PHE A 22 15.56 -12.10 -3.48
CA PHE A 22 15.84 -13.52 -3.77
C PHE A 22 17.28 -13.78 -4.22
N ALA A 23 17.95 -12.80 -4.81
CA ALA A 23 19.38 -12.87 -5.12
C ALA A 23 20.28 -12.61 -3.89
N GLY A 24 19.72 -12.51 -2.68
CA GLY A 24 20.45 -12.39 -1.42
C GLY A 24 20.92 -10.97 -1.08
N ARG A 25 20.42 -9.94 -1.77
CA ARG A 25 20.71 -8.55 -1.38
C ARG A 25 19.89 -8.16 -0.15
N GLN A 26 20.51 -7.39 0.75
CA GLN A 26 19.82 -6.77 1.86
C GLN A 26 19.00 -5.59 1.34
N GLU A 27 17.78 -5.89 0.87
CA GLU A 27 16.80 -4.88 0.52
C GLU A 27 16.03 -4.51 1.80
N GLY A 28 16.28 -3.30 2.33
CA GLY A 28 15.54 -2.80 3.48
C GLY A 28 14.12 -2.43 3.04
N LEU A 29 13.10 -3.13 3.53
CA LEU A 29 11.68 -2.76 3.41
C LEU A 29 11.35 -1.51 4.24
N SER A 30 12.19 -0.48 4.11
CA SER A 30 11.94 0.83 4.66
C SER A 30 11.00 1.58 3.72
N ARG A 31 10.10 2.37 4.31
CA ARG A 31 9.17 3.23 3.56
C ARG A 31 9.90 4.02 2.46
N ASP A 32 11.06 4.56 2.78
CA ASP A 32 11.85 5.40 1.87
C ASP A 32 12.48 4.60 0.71
N GLY A 33 12.74 3.30 0.92
CA GLY A 33 13.30 2.41 -0.11
C GLY A 33 12.25 1.81 -1.06
N SER A 34 11.05 1.53 -0.57
CA SER A 34 9.99 0.90 -1.38
C SER A 34 8.96 1.90 -1.94
N TYR A 35 8.67 2.97 -1.22
CA TYR A 35 7.66 3.96 -1.59
C TYR A 35 8.20 5.39 -1.41
N PRO A 36 9.18 5.81 -2.23
CA PRO A 36 9.85 7.11 -2.07
C PRO A 36 8.91 8.32 -2.20
N ASN A 37 7.73 8.14 -2.80
CA ASN A 37 6.72 9.18 -2.99
C ASN A 37 5.45 8.93 -2.16
N LEU A 38 5.54 8.24 -1.02
CA LEU A 38 4.37 7.93 -0.19
C LEU A 38 3.78 9.19 0.46
N VAL A 39 2.63 9.63 -0.04
CA VAL A 39 1.95 10.88 0.38
C VAL A 39 1.20 10.74 1.71
N TYR A 40 0.65 9.56 2.01
CA TYR A 40 -0.14 9.33 3.23
C TYR A 40 0.00 7.89 3.70
N TYR A 41 0.18 7.70 5.01
CA TYR A 41 0.15 6.41 5.68
C TYR A 41 -0.35 6.62 7.10
N ASN A 42 -1.33 5.81 7.51
CA ASN A 42 -1.83 5.77 8.87
C ASN A 42 -2.16 4.31 9.21
N GLN A 43 -1.82 3.89 10.42
CA GLN A 43 -2.19 2.58 10.94
C GLN A 43 -3.40 2.75 11.86
N VAL A 44 -4.45 1.99 11.61
CA VAL A 44 -5.70 2.05 12.39
C VAL A 44 -5.88 0.75 13.18
N ASP A 45 -6.52 0.83 14.34
CA ASP A 45 -6.71 -0.33 15.23
C ASP A 45 -7.76 -1.34 14.72
N ARG A 46 -8.52 -0.98 13.67
CA ARG A 46 -9.68 -1.75 13.17
C ARG A 46 -9.80 -1.69 11.65
N GLY A 47 -10.37 -2.75 11.07
CA GLY A 47 -10.56 -2.94 9.62
C GLY A 47 -9.62 -4.02 9.09
N GLY A 48 -10.17 -4.98 8.34
CA GLY A 48 -9.43 -6.07 7.71
C GLY A 48 -9.29 -5.86 6.20
N HIS A 49 -9.14 -6.96 5.45
CA HIS A 49 -8.97 -6.93 3.99
C HIS A 49 -10.12 -6.24 3.25
N PHE A 50 -11.31 -6.19 3.84
CA PHE A 50 -12.50 -5.58 3.26
C PHE A 50 -12.95 -4.35 4.06
N ALA A 51 -11.99 -3.48 4.43
CA ALA A 51 -12.23 -2.32 5.29
C ALA A 51 -13.40 -1.42 4.85
N ALA A 52 -13.64 -1.25 3.55
CA ALA A 52 -14.78 -0.48 3.05
C ALA A 52 -16.16 -1.10 3.34
N TRP A 53 -16.23 -2.41 3.63
CA TRP A 53 -17.45 -3.14 4.02
C TRP A 53 -17.51 -3.35 5.53
N GLU A 54 -16.37 -3.58 6.17
CA GLU A 54 -16.29 -3.87 7.61
C GLU A 54 -16.31 -2.60 8.49
N GLN A 55 -15.75 -1.50 7.98
CA GLN A 55 -15.59 -0.22 8.68
C GLN A 55 -15.78 0.97 7.71
N PRO A 56 -16.95 1.12 7.07
CA PRO A 56 -17.15 2.06 5.96
C PRO A 56 -16.84 3.52 6.32
N GLU A 57 -17.17 3.98 7.52
CA GLU A 57 -16.92 5.36 7.96
C GLU A 57 -15.43 5.62 8.20
N LEU A 58 -14.73 4.66 8.82
CA LEU A 58 -13.29 4.75 9.06
C LEU A 58 -12.54 4.75 7.72
N PHE A 59 -12.89 3.81 6.83
CA PHE A 59 -12.32 3.75 5.48
C PHE A 59 -12.51 5.07 4.72
N ALA A 60 -13.74 5.60 4.68
CA ALA A 60 -14.01 6.86 3.99
C ALA A 60 -13.23 8.05 4.59
N SER A 61 -12.99 8.04 5.90
CA SER A 61 -12.22 9.08 6.58
C SER A 61 -10.74 9.03 6.21
N GLU A 62 -10.14 7.83 6.20
CA GLU A 62 -8.74 7.62 5.79
C GLU A 62 -8.52 8.01 4.32
N VAL A 63 -9.45 7.63 3.43
CA VAL A 63 -9.40 8.06 2.02
C VAL A 63 -9.43 9.60 1.93
N ARG A 64 -10.35 10.27 2.61
CA ARG A 64 -10.42 11.74 2.59
C ARG A 64 -9.14 12.37 3.13
N ALA A 65 -8.57 11.83 4.19
CA ALA A 65 -7.32 12.31 4.78
C ALA A 65 -6.15 12.17 3.79
N GLY A 66 -6.01 11.03 3.13
CA GLY A 66 -4.95 10.78 2.15
C GLY A 66 -5.01 11.69 0.92
N PHE A 67 -6.21 12.04 0.46
CA PHE A 67 -6.38 12.97 -0.67
C PHE A 67 -6.38 14.45 -0.26
N ARG A 68 -6.38 14.78 1.04
CA ARG A 68 -6.44 16.17 1.51
C ARG A 68 -5.29 17.04 0.94
N PRO A 69 -4.03 16.60 0.88
CA PRO A 69 -2.94 17.40 0.30
C PRO A 69 -3.08 17.67 -1.21
N LEU A 70 -3.94 16.93 -1.91
CA LEU A 70 -4.15 17.04 -3.37
C LEU A 70 -5.35 17.93 -3.72
N ARG A 71 -6.10 18.39 -2.72
CA ARG A 71 -7.21 19.35 -2.89
C ARG A 71 -6.60 20.74 -2.72
N GLY A 72 -6.32 21.42 -3.84
CA GLY A 72 -5.82 22.80 -3.85
C GLY A 72 -6.76 23.79 -3.17
#